data_AF-A0A1E8CXE2-F1
#
_entry.id   AF-A0A1E8CXE2-F1
#
_cell.length_a   1.000
_cell.length_b   1.000
_cell.length_c   1.000
_cell.angle_alpha   90.00
_cell.angle_beta   90.00
_cell.angle_gamma   90.00
#
_symmetry.space_group_name_H-M   'P 1'
#
loop_
_entity.id
_entity.type
_entity.pdbx_description
1 polymer ?
#
loop_
_entity_poly.entity_id
_entity_poly.type
_entity_poly.pdbx_seq_one_letter_code
_entity_poly.pdbx_strand_id
1 'polypeptide(L)'
;MDVPLWAWLAVIAVFLAMLAIDLVAHLAVHVVSVREAAIWSGVCVSLGLGFGLVVWWAFGALSGGEYFAGYLIEKSLAVDNVFVFALIFTYFAVPRELQHRVLFYGVLGALVFRAIFGLRAMYFLFADLIDRFVYLKAGLAIILVFVGVKMLLLDLWKVPIWLSLSVIATTLTVAVLASLRATRTPDESAVTPDSPTPGRTPS
;
A
#
# COMPACT_ATOMS: atom_id res chain seq x y z
N MET A 1 3.62 2.50 -26.15
CA MET A 1 3.36 1.07 -26.40
C MET A 1 1.91 0.83 -26.04
N ASP A 2 1.04 0.64 -27.03
CA ASP A 2 -0.38 0.36 -26.76
C ASP A 2 -0.54 -1.12 -26.43
N VAL A 3 -0.70 -1.42 -25.14
CA VAL A 3 -0.91 -2.78 -24.66
C VAL A 3 -2.35 -3.18 -24.99
N PRO A 4 -2.57 -4.29 -25.72
CA PRO A 4 -3.91 -4.64 -26.18
C PRO A 4 -4.81 -5.05 -25.02
N LEU A 5 -6.12 -4.72 -25.11
CA LEU A 5 -7.11 -4.92 -24.05
C LEU A 5 -7.16 -6.38 -23.54
N TRP A 6 -6.96 -7.35 -24.43
CA TRP A 6 -6.96 -8.78 -24.08
C TRP A 6 -5.82 -9.13 -23.12
N ALA A 7 -4.66 -8.47 -23.19
CA ALA A 7 -3.54 -8.71 -22.30
C ALA A 7 -3.88 -8.24 -20.87
N TRP A 8 -4.57 -7.10 -20.74
CA TRP A 8 -5.10 -6.63 -19.46
C TRP A 8 -6.15 -7.60 -18.89
N LEU A 9 -7.08 -8.07 -19.72
CA LEU A 9 -8.09 -9.04 -19.30
C LEU A 9 -7.48 -10.39 -18.90
N ALA A 10 -6.45 -10.84 -19.61
CA ALA A 10 -5.74 -12.08 -19.28
C ALA A 10 -5.02 -11.97 -17.93
N VAL A 11 -4.34 -10.85 -17.66
CA VAL A 11 -3.69 -10.60 -16.36
C VAL A 11 -4.72 -10.60 -15.23
N ILE A 12 -5.82 -9.86 -15.39
CA ILE A 12 -6.90 -9.82 -14.40
C ILE A 12 -7.50 -11.23 -14.18
N ALA A 13 -7.75 -11.99 -15.24
CA ALA A 13 -8.27 -13.34 -15.16
C ALA A 13 -7.32 -14.28 -14.40
N VAL A 14 -6.01 -14.19 -14.66
CA VAL A 14 -4.99 -14.98 -13.94
C VAL A 14 -4.98 -14.62 -12.45
N PHE A 15 -5.03 -13.33 -12.10
CA PHE A 15 -5.11 -12.89 -10.70
C PHE A 15 -6.36 -13.43 -10.00
N LEU A 16 -7.53 -13.34 -10.63
CA LEU A 16 -8.78 -13.83 -10.07
C LEU A 16 -8.80 -15.35 -9.94
N ALA A 17 -8.25 -16.08 -10.92
CA ALA A 17 -8.12 -17.52 -10.85
C ALA A 17 -7.19 -17.94 -9.71
N MET A 18 -6.05 -17.27 -9.55
CA MET A 18 -5.10 -17.55 -8.47
C MET A 18 -5.71 -17.26 -7.09
N LEU A 19 -6.50 -16.18 -6.97
CA LEU A 19 -7.26 -15.87 -5.75
C LEU A 19 -8.31 -16.94 -5.45
N ALA A 20 -9.04 -17.41 -6.47
CA ALA A 20 -10.04 -18.46 -6.31
C ALA A 20 -9.39 -19.79 -5.88
N ILE A 21 -8.23 -20.12 -6.44
CA ILE A 21 -7.45 -21.31 -6.04
C ILE A 21 -7.01 -21.19 -4.59
N ASP A 22 -6.47 -20.04 -4.17
CA ASP A 22 -6.07 -19.79 -2.77
C ASP A 22 -7.28 -19.90 -1.82
N LEU A 23 -8.43 -19.34 -2.22
CA LEU A 23 -9.69 -19.45 -1.50
C LEU A 23 -10.21 -20.89 -1.42
N VAL A 24 -9.95 -21.74 -2.40
CA VAL A 24 -10.34 -23.16 -2.33
C VAL A 24 -9.31 -23.96 -1.51
N ALA A 25 -8.02 -23.63 -1.63
CA ALA A 25 -6.93 -24.30 -0.93
C ALA A 25 -6.98 -24.09 0.60
N HIS A 26 -7.59 -23.00 1.09
CA HIS A 26 -7.79 -22.76 2.54
C HIS A 26 -8.65 -23.85 3.23
N LEU A 27 -9.37 -24.67 2.46
CA LEU A 27 -10.17 -25.78 2.97
C LEU A 27 -9.31 -27.01 3.36
N ALA A 28 -8.05 -27.08 2.92
CA ALA A 28 -7.16 -28.21 3.18
C ALA A 28 -6.22 -27.91 4.36
N VAL A 29 -6.36 -28.66 5.44
CA VAL A 29 -5.54 -28.53 6.66
C VAL A 29 -4.15 -29.13 6.40
N HIS A 30 -3.20 -28.32 5.96
CA HIS A 30 -1.80 -28.73 5.86
C HIS A 30 -0.90 -27.83 6.71
N VAL A 31 -0.19 -28.42 7.66
CA VAL A 31 0.72 -27.71 8.58
C VAL A 31 2.10 -27.68 7.94
N VAL A 32 2.45 -26.57 7.28
CA VAL A 32 3.75 -26.38 6.64
C VAL A 32 4.83 -26.14 7.71
N SER A 33 5.92 -26.89 7.63
CA SER A 33 7.07 -26.74 8.53
C SER A 33 7.84 -25.44 8.24
N VAL A 34 8.48 -24.84 9.25
CA VAL A 34 9.29 -23.61 9.09
C VAL A 34 10.39 -23.79 8.03
N ARG A 35 10.98 -24.99 7.93
CA ARG A 35 11.99 -25.31 6.92
C ARG A 35 11.41 -25.32 5.51
N GLU A 36 10.22 -25.91 5.34
CA GLU A 36 9.52 -25.91 4.05
C GLU A 36 9.11 -24.49 3.66
N ALA A 37 8.55 -23.71 4.59
CA ALA A 37 8.17 -22.33 4.34
C ALA A 37 9.38 -21.47 3.92
N ALA A 38 10.53 -21.67 4.55
CA ALA A 38 11.77 -20.97 4.20
C ALA A 38 12.27 -21.36 2.79
N ILE A 39 12.19 -22.65 2.43
CA ILE A 39 12.55 -23.14 1.09
C ILE A 39 11.60 -22.55 0.05
N TRP A 40 10.29 -22.62 0.28
CA TRP A 40 9.28 -22.06 -0.61
C TRP A 40 9.47 -20.54 -0.80
N SER A 41 9.76 -19.81 0.27
CA SER A 41 10.07 -18.38 0.19
C SER A 41 11.33 -18.13 -0.65
N GLY A 42 12.41 -18.88 -0.39
CA GLY A 42 13.66 -18.77 -1.15
C GLY A 42 13.48 -19.06 -2.63
N VAL A 43 12.72 -20.10 -2.99
CA VAL A 43 12.39 -20.46 -4.38
C VAL A 43 11.62 -19.33 -5.05
N CYS A 44 10.56 -18.82 -4.42
CA CYS A 44 9.75 -17.73 -4.98
C CYS A 44 10.56 -16.44 -5.16
N VAL A 45 11.44 -16.11 -4.20
CA VAL A 45 12.31 -14.94 -4.32
C VAL A 45 13.28 -15.12 -5.50
N SER A 46 13.93 -16.27 -5.57
CA SER A 46 14.89 -16.60 -6.63
C SER A 46 14.25 -16.58 -8.02
N LEU A 47 13.01 -17.07 -8.15
CA LEU A 47 12.28 -17.07 -9.42
C LEU A 47 11.93 -15.65 -9.88
N GLY A 48 11.52 -14.77 -8.96
CA GLY A 48 11.29 -13.35 -9.28
C GLY A 48 12.59 -12.64 -9.69
N LEU A 49 13.68 -12.85 -8.95
CA LEU A 49 14.98 -12.29 -9.30
C LEU A 49 15.48 -12.80 -10.66
N GLY A 50 15.35 -14.10 -10.91
CA GLY A 50 15.70 -14.74 -12.17
C GLY A 50 14.90 -14.19 -13.34
N PHE A 51 13.59 -14.01 -13.17
CA PHE A 51 12.76 -13.37 -14.19
C PHE A 51 13.20 -11.91 -14.44
N GLY A 52 13.54 -11.15 -13.40
CA GLY A 52 14.08 -9.80 -13.55
C GLY A 52 15.38 -9.75 -14.36
N LEU A 53 16.26 -10.74 -14.16
CA LEU A 53 17.48 -10.88 -14.97
C LEU A 53 17.16 -11.22 -16.43
N VAL A 54 16.15 -12.06 -16.67
CA VAL A 54 15.66 -12.35 -18.03
C VAL A 54 15.13 -11.07 -18.68
N VAL A 55 14.35 -10.27 -17.95
CA VAL A 55 13.85 -8.97 -18.45
C VAL A 55 15.00 -8.03 -18.76
N TRP A 56 15.99 -7.94 -17.89
CA TRP A 56 17.18 -7.12 -18.10
C TRP A 56 17.94 -7.52 -19.36
N TRP A 57 18.13 -8.83 -19.58
CA TRP A 57 18.86 -9.34 -20.74
C TRP A 57 18.06 -9.20 -22.05
N ALA A 58 16.75 -9.49 -22.03
CA ALA A 58 15.92 -9.49 -23.24
C ALA A 58 15.38 -8.10 -23.64
N PHE A 59 15.09 -7.23 -22.66
CA PHE A 59 14.43 -5.93 -22.86
C PHE A 59 15.28 -4.72 -22.40
N GLY A 60 16.54 -4.96 -22.03
CA GLY A 60 17.52 -3.95 -21.69
C GLY A 60 17.49 -3.49 -20.23
N ALA A 61 18.51 -2.71 -19.85
CA ALA A 61 18.75 -2.30 -18.48
C ALA A 61 17.66 -1.39 -17.89
N LEU A 62 17.00 -0.56 -18.72
CA LEU A 62 15.93 0.33 -18.27
C LEU A 62 14.71 -0.48 -17.79
N SER A 63 14.22 -1.39 -18.63
CA SER A 63 13.10 -2.28 -18.33
C SER A 63 13.40 -3.23 -17.17
N GLY A 64 14.64 -3.76 -17.11
CA GLY A 64 15.10 -4.56 -15.98
C GLY A 64 15.12 -3.76 -14.67
N GLY A 65 15.58 -2.52 -14.71
CA GLY A 65 15.57 -1.61 -13.57
C GLY A 65 14.14 -1.30 -13.07
N GLU A 66 13.21 -1.03 -13.98
CA GLU A 66 11.78 -0.82 -13.65
C GLU A 66 11.15 -2.08 -13.02
N TYR A 67 11.46 -3.26 -13.55
CA TYR A 67 11.01 -4.53 -12.98
C TYR A 67 11.53 -4.71 -11.55
N PHE A 68 12.84 -4.55 -11.32
CA PHE A 68 13.43 -4.74 -9.99
C PHE A 68 12.93 -3.70 -8.99
N ALA A 69 12.73 -2.45 -9.43
CA ALA A 69 12.12 -1.42 -8.61
C ALA A 69 10.69 -1.81 -8.19
N GLY A 70 9.87 -2.25 -9.14
CA GLY A 70 8.52 -2.75 -8.86
C GLY A 70 8.51 -3.97 -7.93
N TYR A 71 9.38 -4.95 -8.20
CA TYR A 71 9.54 -6.15 -7.38
C TYR A 71 9.91 -5.82 -5.93
N LEU A 72 10.88 -4.92 -5.71
CA LEU A 72 11.29 -4.51 -4.37
C LEU A 72 10.18 -3.74 -3.64
N ILE A 73 9.44 -2.88 -4.34
CA ILE A 73 8.30 -2.17 -3.76
C ILE A 73 7.22 -3.17 -3.33
N GLU A 74 6.89 -4.14 -4.18
CA GLU A 74 5.90 -5.17 -3.85
C GLU A 74 6.34 -6.04 -2.67
N LYS A 75 7.61 -6.46 -2.63
CA LYS A 75 8.16 -7.23 -1.51
C LYS A 75 8.19 -6.43 -0.22
N SER A 76 8.53 -5.15 -0.26
CA SER A 76 8.51 -4.27 0.92
C SER A 76 7.09 -4.10 1.46
N LEU A 77 6.11 -3.87 0.57
CA LEU A 77 4.69 -3.80 0.94
C LEU A 77 4.18 -5.09 1.59
N ALA A 78 4.63 -6.25 1.12
CA ALA A 78 4.28 -7.53 1.74
C ALA A 78 4.90 -7.69 3.14
N VAL A 79 6.14 -7.23 3.35
CA VAL A 79 6.82 -7.25 4.66
C VAL A 79 6.12 -6.32 5.66
N ASP A 80 5.75 -5.11 5.23
CA ASP A 80 5.01 -4.15 6.06
C ASP A 80 3.70 -4.74 6.55
N ASN A 81 2.96 -5.43 5.67
CA ASN A 81 1.71 -6.09 6.01
C ASN A 81 1.92 -7.21 7.06
N VAL A 82 2.93 -8.07 6.87
CA VAL A 82 3.25 -9.15 7.84
C VAL A 82 3.60 -8.56 9.20
N PHE A 83 4.34 -7.46 9.24
CA PHE A 83 4.71 -6.78 10.48
C PHE A 83 3.48 -6.24 11.24
N VAL A 84 2.56 -5.57 10.52
CA VAL A 84 1.30 -5.08 11.11
C VAL A 84 0.46 -6.23 11.68
N PHE A 85 0.35 -7.35 10.97
CA PHE A 85 -0.38 -8.51 11.49
C PHE A 85 0.28 -9.13 12.73
N ALA A 86 1.61 -9.27 12.73
CA ALA A 86 2.34 -9.77 13.89
C ALA A 86 2.13 -8.89 15.13
N LEU A 87 2.12 -7.57 14.93
CA LEU A 87 1.83 -6.58 15.96
C LEU A 87 0.42 -6.74 16.53
N ILE A 88 -0.58 -6.84 15.66
CA ILE A 88 -1.98 -6.99 16.06
C ILE A 88 -2.16 -8.30 16.84
N PHE A 89 -1.61 -9.41 16.36
CA PHE A 89 -1.69 -10.70 17.04
C PHE A 89 -1.01 -10.69 18.41
N THR A 90 0.14 -10.04 18.51
CA THR A 90 0.87 -9.88 19.78
C THR A 90 0.07 -9.01 20.75
N TYR A 91 -0.46 -7.88 20.28
CA TYR A 91 -1.21 -6.92 21.09
C TYR A 91 -2.49 -7.53 21.67
N PHE A 92 -3.24 -8.28 20.87
CA PHE A 92 -4.46 -8.95 21.30
C PHE A 92 -4.23 -10.35 21.88
N ALA A 93 -2.97 -10.79 21.99
CA ALA A 93 -2.59 -12.15 22.43
C ALA A 93 -3.40 -13.25 21.72
N VAL A 94 -3.52 -13.15 20.39
CA VAL A 94 -4.36 -14.05 19.59
C VAL A 94 -3.83 -15.49 19.66
N PRO A 95 -4.63 -16.46 20.13
CA PRO A 95 -4.23 -17.87 20.21
C PRO A 95 -3.78 -18.42 18.86
N ARG A 96 -2.73 -19.26 18.84
CA ARG A 96 -2.11 -19.77 17.60
C ARG A 96 -3.09 -20.51 16.68
N GLU A 97 -4.09 -21.17 17.24
CA GLU A 97 -5.15 -21.88 16.51
C GLU A 97 -6.07 -20.94 15.71
N LEU A 98 -6.21 -19.69 16.17
CA LEU A 98 -7.04 -18.68 15.50
C LEU A 98 -6.25 -17.81 14.54
N GLN A 99 -4.91 -17.74 14.66
CA GLN A 99 -4.08 -16.86 13.84
C GLN A 99 -4.30 -17.07 12.34
N HIS A 100 -4.41 -18.31 11.87
CA HIS A 100 -4.65 -18.58 10.45
C HIS A 100 -6.02 -18.05 9.97
N ARG A 101 -7.08 -18.23 10.76
CA ARG A 101 -8.42 -17.70 10.43
C ARG A 101 -8.44 -16.18 10.42
N VAL A 102 -7.84 -15.55 11.43
CA VAL A 102 -7.78 -14.08 11.52
C VAL A 102 -6.94 -13.50 10.39
N LEU A 103 -5.82 -14.16 10.04
CA LEU A 103 -4.98 -13.76 8.92
C LEU A 103 -5.76 -13.84 7.60
N PHE A 104 -6.47 -14.94 7.37
CA PHE A 104 -7.28 -15.13 6.17
C PHE A 104 -8.35 -14.03 6.03
N TYR A 105 -9.21 -13.83 7.02
CA TYR A 105 -10.24 -12.79 6.96
C TYR A 105 -9.64 -11.38 6.92
N GLY A 106 -8.51 -11.17 7.59
CA GLY A 106 -7.79 -9.90 7.59
C GLY A 106 -7.21 -9.55 6.22
N VAL A 107 -6.53 -10.48 5.56
CA VAL A 107 -5.97 -10.30 4.21
C VAL A 107 -7.10 -10.14 3.19
N LEU A 108 -8.15 -10.95 3.27
CA LEU A 108 -9.29 -10.89 2.35
C LEU A 108 -10.06 -9.56 2.49
N GLY A 109 -10.29 -9.12 3.74
CA GLY A 109 -10.85 -7.81 4.03
C GLY A 109 -9.96 -6.66 3.55
N ALA A 110 -8.65 -6.74 3.81
CA ALA A 110 -7.68 -5.74 3.32
C ALA A 110 -7.64 -5.68 1.79
N LEU A 111 -7.74 -6.82 1.09
CA LEU A 111 -7.81 -6.88 -0.37
C LEU A 111 -9.07 -6.21 -0.90
N VAL A 112 -10.23 -6.50 -0.30
CA VAL A 112 -11.51 -5.87 -0.66
C VAL A 112 -11.48 -4.36 -0.41
N PHE A 113 -11.02 -3.92 0.75
CA PHE A 113 -10.87 -2.49 1.05
C PHE A 113 -9.87 -1.82 0.11
N ARG A 114 -8.75 -2.49 -0.19
CA ARG A 114 -7.75 -2.00 -1.15
C ARG A 114 -8.34 -1.88 -2.55
N ALA A 115 -9.17 -2.83 -2.99
CA ALA A 115 -9.85 -2.76 -4.27
C ALA A 115 -10.87 -1.62 -4.30
N ILE A 116 -11.73 -1.50 -3.27
CA ILE A 116 -12.76 -0.46 -3.18
C ILE A 116 -12.13 0.93 -3.09
N PHE A 117 -11.22 1.15 -2.13
CA PHE A 117 -10.56 2.45 -1.97
C PHE A 117 -9.58 2.74 -3.11
N GLY A 118 -8.90 1.74 -3.64
CA GLY A 118 -8.00 1.90 -4.79
C GLY A 118 -8.77 2.30 -6.05
N LEU A 119 -9.90 1.64 -6.34
CA LEU A 119 -10.73 1.96 -7.50
C LEU A 119 -11.45 3.30 -7.32
N ARG A 120 -11.97 3.58 -6.12
CA ARG A 120 -12.60 4.87 -5.78
C ARG A 120 -11.58 6.00 -5.77
N ALA A 121 -10.38 5.77 -5.26
CA ALA A 121 -9.28 6.72 -5.33
C ALA A 121 -8.89 6.94 -6.78
N MET A 122 -8.69 5.93 -7.62
CA MET A 122 -8.39 6.14 -9.04
C MET A 122 -9.50 6.95 -9.75
N TYR A 123 -10.77 6.67 -9.46
CA TYR A 123 -11.92 7.40 -10.00
C TYR A 123 -11.96 8.87 -9.54
N PHE A 124 -11.65 9.15 -8.28
CA PHE A 124 -11.71 10.50 -7.69
C PHE A 124 -10.39 11.30 -7.84
N LEU A 125 -9.26 10.62 -7.91
CA LEU A 125 -7.90 11.16 -8.10
C LEU A 125 -7.70 11.64 -9.54
N PHE A 126 -8.32 10.99 -10.53
CA PHE A 126 -8.44 11.52 -11.90
C PHE A 126 -9.38 12.73 -12.00
N ALA A 127 -10.29 12.91 -11.03
CA ALA A 127 -11.29 13.96 -11.07
C ALA A 127 -10.90 15.24 -10.29
N ASP A 128 -10.16 15.18 -9.17
CA ASP A 128 -9.96 16.39 -8.34
C ASP A 128 -8.80 16.35 -7.29
N LEU A 129 -7.97 15.30 -7.19
CA LEU A 129 -7.30 15.01 -5.90
C LEU A 129 -5.76 14.88 -5.85
N ILE A 130 -5.02 15.12 -6.93
CA ILE A 130 -3.56 14.94 -6.93
C ILE A 130 -2.85 15.98 -6.04
N ASP A 131 -3.39 17.19 -5.88
CA ASP A 131 -2.69 18.28 -5.16
C ASP A 131 -2.86 18.27 -3.62
N ARG A 132 -3.67 17.37 -3.05
CA ARG A 132 -4.19 17.54 -1.67
C ARG A 132 -3.62 16.61 -0.59
N PHE A 133 -2.90 15.55 -0.95
CA PHE A 133 -2.55 14.45 -0.02
C PHE A 133 -1.06 14.16 0.12
N VAL A 134 -0.22 15.20 0.13
CA VAL A 134 1.23 15.05 0.38
C VAL A 134 1.53 14.69 1.85
N TYR A 135 0.82 15.29 2.81
CA TYR A 135 1.11 15.16 4.24
C TYR A 135 0.58 13.87 4.90
N LEU A 136 -0.39 13.20 4.28
CA LEU A 136 -0.95 11.94 4.80
C LEU A 136 0.07 10.79 4.74
N LYS A 137 0.90 10.74 3.68
CA LYS A 137 1.97 9.74 3.54
C LYS A 137 3.04 9.91 4.63
N ALA A 138 3.43 11.14 4.92
CA ALA A 138 4.38 11.46 5.99
C ALA A 138 3.84 11.11 7.38
N GLY A 139 2.55 11.40 7.64
CA GLY A 139 1.89 11.04 8.90
C GLY A 139 1.83 9.52 9.13
N LEU A 140 1.53 8.75 8.08
CA LEU A 140 1.50 7.29 8.16
C LEU A 140 2.91 6.71 8.43
N ALA A 141 3.94 7.25 7.78
CA ALA A 141 5.33 6.81 7.97
C ALA A 141 5.82 7.06 9.41
N ILE A 142 5.51 8.22 10.00
CA ILE A 142 5.87 8.54 11.39
C ILE A 142 5.21 7.57 12.38
N ILE A 143 3.94 7.26 12.16
CA ILE A 143 3.21 6.29 12.99
C ILE A 143 3.84 4.91 12.88
N LEU A 144 4.18 4.46 11.66
CA LEU A 144 4.81 3.16 11.43
C LEU A 144 6.16 3.05 12.13
N VAL A 145 7.01 4.08 12.03
CA VAL A 145 8.32 4.10 12.71
C VAL A 145 8.14 4.07 14.22
N PHE A 146 7.26 4.91 14.78
CA PHE A 146 6.98 4.94 16.22
C PHE A 146 6.50 3.58 16.74
N VAL A 147 5.55 2.98 16.03
CA VAL A 147 4.98 1.68 16.37
C VAL A 147 6.02 0.56 16.23
N GLY A 148 6.84 0.60 15.18
CA GLY A 148 7.93 -0.36 14.96
C GLY A 148 8.99 -0.31 16.06
N VAL A 149 9.43 0.89 16.45
CA VAL A 149 10.36 1.08 17.57
C VAL A 149 9.75 0.57 18.88
N LYS A 150 8.48 0.90 19.15
CA LYS A 150 7.78 0.42 20.36
C LYS A 150 7.71 -1.10 20.42
N MET A 151 7.45 -1.77 19.30
CA MET A 151 7.44 -3.24 19.22
C MET A 151 8.80 -3.85 19.53
N LEU A 152 9.87 -3.23 19.02
CA LEU A 152 11.23 -3.70 19.28
C LEU A 152 11.62 -3.59 20.77
N LEU A 153 11.05 -2.61 21.48
CA LEU A 153 11.31 -2.34 22.90
C LEU A 153 10.34 -3.05 23.88
N LEU A 154 9.45 -3.94 23.39
CA LEU A 154 8.43 -4.62 24.21
C LEU A 154 9.00 -5.42 25.39
N ASP A 155 10.22 -5.96 25.25
CA ASP A 155 10.86 -6.77 26.30
C ASP A 155 11.55 -5.95 27.39
N LEU A 156 11.81 -4.64 27.16
CA LEU A 156 12.51 -3.76 28.10
C LEU A 156 11.57 -2.80 28.84
N TRP A 157 10.42 -2.45 28.26
CA TRP A 157 9.46 -1.53 28.88
C TRP A 157 8.02 -1.79 28.41
N LYS A 158 7.13 -2.18 29.33
CA LYS A 158 5.69 -2.26 29.08
C LYS A 158 5.09 -0.85 29.01
N VAL A 159 5.13 -0.24 27.83
CA VAL A 159 4.50 1.07 27.60
C VAL A 159 2.97 0.90 27.68
N PRO A 160 2.28 1.66 28.55
CA PRO A 160 0.84 1.57 28.70
C PRO A 160 0.11 1.91 27.39
N ILE A 161 -0.90 1.10 27.09
CA ILE A 161 -1.64 1.08 25.82
C ILE A 161 -2.25 2.45 25.48
N TRP A 162 -2.83 3.12 26.47
CA TRP A 162 -3.46 4.43 26.34
C TRP A 162 -2.49 5.52 25.84
N LEU A 163 -1.21 5.43 26.22
CA LEU A 163 -0.18 6.36 25.79
C LEU A 163 0.11 6.20 24.29
N SER A 164 0.20 4.95 23.84
CA SER A 164 0.40 4.62 22.43
C SER A 164 -0.79 5.02 21.57
N LEU A 165 -2.01 4.76 22.05
CA LEU A 165 -3.24 5.17 21.37
C LEU A 165 -3.31 6.70 21.26
N SER A 166 -2.91 7.42 22.30
CA SER A 166 -2.87 8.89 22.28
C SER A 166 -1.85 9.42 21.28
N VAL A 167 -0.65 8.83 21.20
CA VAL A 167 0.38 9.25 20.22
C VAL A 167 -0.08 8.98 18.79
N ILE A 168 -0.65 7.81 18.52
CA ILE A 168 -1.15 7.46 17.19
C ILE A 168 -2.32 8.37 16.81
N ALA A 169 -3.31 8.54 17.69
CA ALA A 169 -4.46 9.41 17.45
C ALA A 169 -4.02 10.86 17.23
N THR A 170 -3.13 11.40 18.07
CA THR A 170 -2.63 12.77 17.93
C THR A 170 -1.88 12.97 16.63
N THR A 171 -0.98 12.04 16.27
CA THR A 171 -0.21 12.12 15.02
C THR A 171 -1.12 12.06 13.80
N LEU A 172 -2.11 11.17 13.81
CA LEU A 172 -3.05 11.00 12.71
C LEU A 172 -4.01 12.20 12.59
N THR A 173 -4.49 12.73 13.72
CA THR A 173 -5.29 13.96 13.78
C THR A 173 -4.50 15.17 13.29
N VAL A 174 -3.23 15.33 13.69
CA VAL A 174 -2.36 16.42 13.23
C VAL A 174 -2.07 16.29 11.73
N ALA A 175 -1.76 15.08 11.25
CA ALA A 175 -1.51 14.84 9.82
C ALA A 175 -2.76 15.13 8.97
N VAL A 176 -3.95 14.72 9.43
CA VAL A 176 -5.22 14.99 8.76
C VAL A 176 -5.56 16.47 8.81
N LEU A 177 -5.42 17.14 9.96
CA LEU A 177 -5.67 18.58 10.09
C LEU A 177 -4.71 19.42 9.25
N ALA A 178 -3.42 19.06 9.22
CA ALA A 178 -2.42 19.72 8.37
C ALA A 178 -2.75 19.51 6.88
N SER A 179 -3.13 18.29 6.49
CA SER A 179 -3.54 17.98 5.12
C SER A 179 -4.82 18.75 4.72
N LEU A 180 -5.80 18.88 5.63
CA LEU A 180 -7.04 19.64 5.40
C LEU A 180 -6.86 21.16 5.46
N ARG A 181 -5.90 21.68 6.23
CA ARG A 181 -5.57 23.12 6.27
C ARG A 181 -4.79 23.57 5.06
N ALA A 182 -3.84 22.77 4.58
CA ALA A 182 -3.18 23.00 3.28
C ALA A 182 -4.17 22.99 2.10
N THR A 183 -5.38 22.50 2.34
CA THR A 183 -6.45 22.34 1.37
C THR A 183 -7.49 23.49 1.39
N ARG A 184 -7.53 24.33 2.43
CA ARG A 184 -8.55 25.39 2.60
C ARG A 184 -7.93 26.70 3.06
N THR A 185 -7.27 27.45 2.18
CA THR A 185 -7.27 28.94 2.05
C THR A 185 -6.10 29.41 1.16
N PRO A 186 -6.25 30.46 0.32
CA PRO A 186 -7.37 30.77 -0.58
C PRO A 186 -6.96 31.36 -1.95
N ASP A 187 -7.83 31.19 -2.93
CA ASP A 187 -7.96 32.05 -4.11
C ASP A 187 -8.52 33.41 -3.66
N GLU A 188 -7.66 34.40 -3.40
CA GLU A 188 -8.06 35.81 -3.19
C GLU A 188 -6.87 36.79 -3.31
N SER A 189 -6.34 37.02 -4.52
CA SER A 189 -5.64 38.29 -4.85
C SER A 189 -5.53 38.63 -6.34
N ALA A 190 -6.21 37.92 -7.24
CA ALA A 190 -6.27 38.31 -8.66
C ALA A 190 -7.70 38.71 -9.09
N VAL A 191 -8.38 39.51 -8.27
CA VAL A 191 -9.42 40.40 -8.79
C VAL A 191 -8.84 41.81 -8.79
N THR A 192 -8.38 42.25 -9.97
CA THR A 192 -8.54 43.65 -10.34
C THR A 192 -9.49 43.68 -11.53
N PRO A 193 -10.70 44.26 -11.39
CA PRO A 193 -11.63 44.47 -12.48
C PRO A 193 -11.39 45.85 -13.08
N ASP A 194 -10.66 45.93 -14.20
CA ASP A 194 -10.67 47.07 -15.15
C ASP A 194 -9.91 46.62 -16.41
N SER A 195 -10.41 46.65 -17.65
CA SER A 195 -11.27 47.64 -18.30
C SER A 195 -12.05 47.04 -19.50
N PRO A 196 -13.14 47.67 -19.99
CA PRO A 196 -13.95 47.14 -21.09
C PRO A 196 -13.53 47.63 -22.50
N THR A 197 -13.73 46.73 -23.49
CA THR A 197 -14.15 46.95 -24.90
C THR A 197 -13.14 47.34 -26.02
N PRO A 198 -13.48 47.16 -27.33
CA PRO A 198 -12.65 46.45 -28.31
C PRO A 198 -12.23 47.25 -29.56
N GLY A 199 -11.23 46.74 -30.30
CA GLY A 199 -11.03 47.00 -31.73
C GLY A 199 -10.04 48.11 -32.15
N ARG A 200 -9.01 47.73 -32.91
CA ARG A 200 -8.49 48.46 -34.09
C ARG A 200 -7.51 47.59 -34.92
N THR A 201 -7.95 47.28 -36.15
CA THR A 201 -7.28 46.99 -37.45
C THR A 201 -5.82 46.52 -37.55
N PRO A 202 -5.51 45.56 -38.46
CA PRO A 202 -4.16 45.30 -38.95
C PRO A 202 -3.78 46.25 -40.10
N SER A 203 -2.51 46.65 -40.16
CA SER A 203 -1.85 47.28 -41.31
C SER A 203 -0.58 46.53 -41.64
#